data_AF-A0A847AQW7-F1
#
_entry.id   AF-A0A847AQW7-F1
#
_cell.length_a   1.000
_cell.length_b   1.000
_cell.length_c   1.000
_cell.angle_alpha   90.00
_cell.angle_beta   90.00
_cell.angle_gamma   90.00
#
_symmetry.space_group_name_H-M   'P 1'
#
loop_
_entity.id
_entity.type
_entity.pdbx_description
1 polymer ?
#
loop_
_entity_poly.entity_id
_entity_poly.type
_entity_poly.pdbx_seq_one_letter_code
_entity_poly.pdbx_strand_id
1 'polypeptide(L)'
;PYMDYSTNYCNFDCTICGEVCPTEAILPLSIEDKHITQIGKAFFVQQNCIVYTDETDCGACSEHCPTKAVKMIAYKNGLLIPEVEQEICIGCGACEHACPVNPPFKAIYVDGNDIQKFAEKPDVKDLKQEETDEDFPF
;
A
#
# COMPACT_ATOMS: atom_id res chain seq x y z
N PRO A 1 18.09 -1.66 -7.03
CA PRO A 1 17.13 -0.75 -7.73
C PRO A 1 16.70 0.35 -6.75
N TYR A 2 16.30 1.53 -7.25
CA TYR A 2 15.71 2.60 -6.45
C TYR A 2 14.28 2.86 -6.92
N MET A 3 13.36 3.08 -6.00
CA MET A 3 11.96 3.40 -6.30
C MET A 3 11.67 4.83 -5.83
N ASP A 4 11.06 5.62 -6.71
CA ASP A 4 10.60 6.98 -6.41
C ASP A 4 9.07 7.03 -6.49
N TYR A 5 8.44 6.97 -5.31
CA TYR A 5 6.98 6.96 -5.20
C TYR A 5 6.34 8.33 -5.44
N SER A 6 7.12 9.40 -5.56
CA SER A 6 6.59 10.68 -6.02
C SER A 6 6.16 10.65 -7.48
N THR A 7 6.80 9.79 -8.30
CA THR A 7 6.50 9.66 -9.73
C THR A 7 5.52 8.53 -10.01
N ASN A 8 5.73 7.34 -9.44
CA ASN A 8 4.84 6.19 -9.62
C ASN A 8 5.13 5.09 -8.58
N TYR A 9 4.31 4.06 -8.51
CA TYR A 9 4.44 2.94 -7.58
C TYR A 9 4.61 1.60 -8.29
N CYS A 10 4.95 0.56 -7.53
CA CYS A 10 5.04 -0.80 -8.04
C CYS A 10 3.63 -1.36 -8.31
N ASN A 11 3.25 -1.46 -9.58
CA ASN A 11 1.94 -2.00 -9.97
C ASN A 11 1.81 -3.45 -9.53
N PHE A 12 0.78 -3.84 -8.77
CA PHE A 12 0.61 -5.15 -8.14
C PHE A 12 0.76 -6.34 -9.12
N ASP A 13 0.14 -6.29 -10.30
CA ASP A 13 0.03 -7.42 -11.24
C ASP A 13 1.06 -7.43 -12.38
N CYS A 14 2.22 -6.80 -12.19
CA CYS A 14 3.26 -6.67 -13.23
C CYS A 14 4.64 -7.26 -12.84
N THR A 15 5.18 -8.23 -13.57
CA THR A 15 6.48 -8.87 -13.25
C THR A 15 7.65 -8.42 -14.13
N ILE A 16 7.42 -7.49 -15.06
CA ILE A 16 8.37 -7.15 -16.13
C ILE A 16 9.75 -6.73 -15.64
N CYS A 17 9.84 -6.10 -14.46
CA CYS A 17 11.10 -5.64 -13.87
C CYS A 17 12.10 -6.79 -13.65
N GLY A 18 11.63 -7.97 -13.28
CA GLY A 18 12.49 -9.16 -13.09
C GLY A 18 12.94 -9.79 -14.41
N GLU A 19 12.20 -9.57 -15.49
CA GLU A 19 12.52 -10.10 -16.83
C GLU A 19 13.54 -9.22 -17.56
N VAL A 20 13.53 -7.91 -17.30
CA VAL A 20 14.38 -6.93 -18.02
C VAL A 20 15.66 -6.55 -17.26
N CYS A 21 15.85 -7.00 -16.03
CA CYS A 21 16.98 -6.60 -15.20
C CYS A 21 18.31 -7.21 -15.71
N PRO A 22 19.25 -6.41 -16.26
CA PRO A 22 20.45 -6.95 -16.89
C PRO A 22 21.51 -7.45 -15.89
N THR A 23 21.38 -7.06 -14.63
CA THR A 23 22.32 -7.40 -13.55
C THR A 23 21.79 -8.50 -12.64
N GLU A 24 20.58 -9.00 -12.88
CA GLU A 24 19.90 -9.99 -12.03
C GLU A 24 19.71 -9.51 -10.58
N ALA A 25 19.79 -8.19 -10.34
CA ALA A 25 19.52 -7.59 -9.03
C ALA A 25 18.03 -7.69 -8.64
N ILE A 26 17.15 -7.89 -9.63
CA ILE A 26 15.75 -8.25 -9.45
C ILE A 26 15.56 -9.60 -10.12
N LEU A 27 15.26 -10.63 -9.34
CA LEU A 27 15.02 -11.96 -9.86
C LEU A 27 13.63 -12.02 -10.52
N PRO A 28 13.44 -12.85 -11.56
CA PRO A 28 12.12 -13.15 -12.10
C PRO A 28 11.21 -13.72 -11.02
N LEU A 29 9.97 -13.25 -10.98
CA LEU A 29 8.94 -13.70 -10.03
C LEU A 29 7.67 -14.08 -10.79
N SER A 30 6.95 -15.08 -10.30
CA SER A 30 5.56 -15.29 -10.72
C SER A 30 4.67 -14.17 -10.14
N ILE A 31 3.47 -14.01 -10.68
CA ILE A 31 2.49 -13.04 -10.14
C ILE A 31 2.14 -13.40 -8.68
N GLU A 32 1.96 -14.68 -8.39
CA GLU A 32 1.64 -15.17 -7.05
C GLU A 32 2.76 -14.87 -6.04
N ASP A 33 4.02 -15.13 -6.42
CA ASP A 33 5.17 -14.83 -5.57
C ASP A 33 5.31 -13.32 -5.36
N LYS A 34 5.07 -12.53 -6.41
CA LYS A 34 5.15 -11.09 -6.33
C LYS A 34 4.14 -10.52 -5.34
N HIS A 35 2.91 -11.02 -5.34
CA HIS A 35 1.85 -10.56 -4.43
C HIS A 35 2.21 -10.72 -2.95
N ILE A 36 3.17 -11.58 -2.63
CA ILE A 36 3.69 -11.78 -1.27
C ILE A 36 5.16 -11.37 -1.11
N THR A 37 5.83 -10.88 -2.15
CA THR A 37 7.23 -10.44 -2.06
C THR A 37 7.28 -9.05 -1.44
N GLN A 38 7.84 -8.96 -0.24
CA GLN A 38 8.00 -7.72 0.50
C GLN A 38 9.33 -7.05 0.14
N ILE A 39 9.23 -6.01 -0.68
CA ILE A 39 10.36 -5.15 -1.07
C ILE A 39 10.58 -3.97 -0.12
N GLY A 40 9.61 -3.68 0.75
CA GLY A 40 9.67 -2.63 1.77
C GLY A 40 8.46 -2.65 2.70
N LYS A 41 8.41 -1.70 3.63
CA LYS A 41 7.31 -1.54 4.59
C LYS A 41 6.82 -0.10 4.57
N ALA A 42 5.50 0.07 4.66
CA ALA A 42 4.91 1.40 4.83
C ALA A 42 4.98 1.85 6.30
N PHE A 43 5.12 3.15 6.50
CA PHE A 43 5.18 3.84 7.78
C PHE A 43 4.27 5.04 7.76
N PHE A 44 3.45 5.19 8.79
CA PHE A 44 2.51 6.30 8.94
C PHE A 44 3.05 7.35 9.91
N VAL A 45 2.98 8.61 9.51
CA VAL A 45 3.36 9.80 10.29
C VAL A 45 2.13 10.66 10.50
N GLN A 46 1.52 10.49 11.67
CA GLN A 46 0.26 11.15 12.02
C GLN A 46 0.31 12.67 11.87
N GLN A 47 1.42 13.30 12.24
CA GLN A 47 1.58 14.76 12.27
C GLN A 47 1.48 15.40 10.88
N ASN A 48 1.67 14.63 9.81
CA ASN A 48 1.61 15.10 8.44
C ASN A 48 0.23 14.84 7.78
N CYS A 49 -0.64 14.05 8.41
CA CYS A 49 -1.89 13.59 7.82
C CYS A 49 -2.94 14.69 7.80
N ILE A 50 -3.62 14.92 6.67
CA ILE A 50 -4.69 15.92 6.56
C ILE A 50 -5.90 15.65 7.48
N VAL A 51 -6.13 14.39 7.86
CA VAL A 51 -7.12 14.05 8.89
C VAL A 51 -6.73 14.63 10.24
N TYR A 52 -5.42 14.65 10.53
CA TYR A 52 -4.88 15.19 11.78
C TYR A 52 -4.74 16.72 11.74
N THR A 53 -4.18 17.27 10.67
CA THR A 53 -3.85 18.71 10.55
C THR A 53 -5.04 19.57 10.19
N ASP A 54 -5.90 19.08 9.28
CA ASP A 54 -6.97 19.86 8.66
C ASP A 54 -8.36 19.38 9.10
N GLU A 55 -8.41 18.35 9.95
CA GLU A 55 -9.64 17.71 10.49
C GLU A 55 -10.65 17.32 9.40
N THR A 56 -10.14 16.87 8.25
CA THR A 56 -10.94 16.47 7.08
C THR A 56 -10.84 14.97 6.84
N ASP A 57 -11.93 14.34 6.39
CA ASP A 57 -11.96 12.91 6.08
C ASP A 57 -11.09 12.55 4.86
N CYS A 58 -10.31 11.48 4.96
CA CYS A 58 -9.41 11.01 3.91
C CYS A 58 -9.07 9.52 4.09
N GLY A 59 -9.31 8.72 3.04
CA GLY A 59 -9.02 7.28 3.01
C GLY A 59 -8.07 6.83 1.89
N ALA A 60 -7.48 7.77 1.14
CA ALA A 60 -6.77 7.48 -0.12
C ALA A 60 -5.68 6.39 0.02
N CYS A 61 -4.92 6.41 1.11
CA CYS A 61 -3.88 5.42 1.36
C CYS A 61 -4.41 3.98 1.55
N SER A 62 -5.58 3.83 2.17
CA SER A 62 -6.26 2.54 2.38
C SER A 62 -6.93 2.05 1.10
N GLU A 63 -7.59 2.95 0.36
CA GLU A 63 -8.29 2.62 -0.90
C GLU A 63 -7.32 2.08 -1.96
N HIS A 64 -6.14 2.69 -2.06
CA HIS A 64 -5.11 2.29 -3.02
C HIS A 64 -4.24 1.12 -2.55
N CYS A 65 -4.40 0.60 -1.34
CA CYS A 65 -3.61 -0.51 -0.83
C CYS A 65 -4.12 -1.86 -1.37
N PRO A 66 -3.40 -2.54 -2.29
CA PRO A 66 -3.89 -3.78 -2.89
C PRO A 66 -3.91 -4.95 -1.89
N THR A 67 -3.01 -4.96 -0.90
CA THR A 67 -2.92 -6.03 0.10
C THR A 67 -3.78 -5.78 1.33
N LYS A 68 -4.49 -4.64 1.40
CA LYS A 68 -5.22 -4.19 2.61
C LYS A 68 -4.35 -4.04 3.87
N ALA A 69 -3.05 -3.85 3.67
CA ALA A 69 -2.09 -3.53 4.75
C ALA A 69 -2.31 -2.16 5.40
N VAL A 70 -3.06 -1.27 4.76
CA VAL A 70 -3.45 0.01 5.35
C VAL A 70 -4.94 -0.06 5.65
N LYS A 71 -5.31 0.01 6.93
CA LYS A 71 -6.70 -0.05 7.42
C LYS A 71 -7.08 1.30 8.02
N MET A 72 -8.32 1.73 7.84
CA MET A 72 -8.83 2.95 8.46
C MET A 72 -9.44 2.62 9.82
N ILE A 73 -8.88 3.16 10.90
CA ILE A 73 -9.35 2.94 12.28
C ILE A 73 -10.00 4.19 12.85
N ALA A 74 -10.90 4.00 13.82
CA ALA A 74 -11.62 5.09 14.46
C ALA A 74 -10.67 6.12 15.09
N TYR A 75 -10.93 7.39 14.80
CA TYR A 75 -10.20 8.54 15.30
C TYR A 75 -11.18 9.59 15.88
N LYS A 76 -10.66 10.75 16.31
CA LYS A 76 -11.45 11.80 16.98
C LYS A 76 -12.60 12.30 16.10
N ASN A 77 -13.68 12.76 16.75
CA ASN A 77 -14.82 13.43 16.09
C ASN A 77 -15.47 12.61 14.95
N GLY A 78 -15.39 11.28 15.00
CA GLY A 78 -15.96 10.40 13.97
C GLY A 78 -15.11 10.29 12.71
N LEU A 79 -13.93 10.91 12.66
CA LEU A 79 -12.97 10.72 11.58
C LEU A 79 -12.27 9.36 11.72
N LEU A 80 -11.67 8.88 10.63
CA LEU A 80 -10.84 7.69 10.63
C LEU A 80 -9.40 8.05 10.25
N ILE A 81 -8.43 7.33 10.79
CA ILE A 81 -7.00 7.53 10.48
C ILE A 81 -6.36 6.20 10.07
N PRO A 82 -5.35 6.18 9.17
CA PRO A 82 -4.75 4.93 8.76
C PRO A 82 -3.90 4.29 9.85
N GLU A 83 -3.98 2.97 9.93
CA GLU A 83 -3.08 2.07 10.64
C GLU A 83 -2.45 1.12 9.64
N VAL A 84 -1.14 0.86 9.78
CA VAL A 84 -0.37 0.04 8.84
C VAL A 84 -0.01 -1.30 9.47
N GLU A 85 -0.49 -2.40 8.88
CA GLU A 85 -0.14 -3.76 9.20
C GLU A 85 1.07 -4.20 8.36
N GLN A 86 2.26 -4.06 8.93
CA GLN A 86 3.51 -4.22 8.20
C GLN A 86 3.79 -5.66 7.74
N GLU A 87 3.17 -6.65 8.37
CA GLU A 87 3.41 -8.07 8.05
C GLU A 87 2.76 -8.48 6.71
N ILE A 88 1.64 -7.86 6.33
CA ILE A 88 0.97 -8.07 5.03
C ILE A 88 1.30 -6.95 4.01
N CYS A 89 2.11 -5.97 4.39
CA CYS A 89 2.59 -4.93 3.50
C CYS A 89 3.69 -5.50 2.59
N ILE A 90 3.59 -5.25 1.28
CA ILE A 90 4.67 -5.62 0.34
C ILE A 90 5.61 -4.46 -0.02
N GLY A 91 5.31 -3.24 0.42
CA GLY A 91 6.11 -2.05 0.08
C GLY A 91 5.92 -1.59 -1.38
N CYS A 92 4.71 -1.71 -1.93
CA CYS A 92 4.45 -1.31 -3.32
C CYS A 92 4.47 0.21 -3.54
N GLY A 93 4.24 1.02 -2.51
CA GLY A 93 4.25 2.49 -2.57
C GLY A 93 2.97 3.14 -3.09
N ALA A 94 1.92 2.36 -3.41
CA ALA A 94 0.65 2.92 -3.89
C ALA A 94 0.02 3.90 -2.89
N CYS A 95 0.13 3.61 -1.60
CA CYS A 95 -0.39 4.46 -0.53
C CYS A 95 0.38 5.78 -0.39
N GLU A 96 1.70 5.78 -0.56
CA GLU A 96 2.54 6.98 -0.55
C GLU A 96 2.26 7.86 -1.77
N HIS A 97 2.18 7.24 -2.95
CA HIS A 97 1.88 7.94 -4.20
C HIS A 97 0.50 8.62 -4.17
N ALA A 98 -0.52 7.91 -3.67
CA ALA A 98 -1.88 8.43 -3.56
C ALA A 98 -2.07 9.47 -2.45
N CYS A 99 -1.13 9.59 -1.51
CA CYS A 99 -1.28 10.51 -0.38
C CYS A 99 -1.34 11.97 -0.87
N PRO A 100 -2.42 12.73 -0.58
CA PRO A 100 -2.61 14.09 -1.09
C PRO A 100 -1.72 15.14 -0.40
N VAL A 101 -1.03 14.76 0.67
CA VAL A 101 -0.11 15.64 1.39
C VAL A 101 1.00 16.08 0.43
N ASN A 102 1.26 17.38 0.37
CA ASN A 102 2.27 17.92 -0.52
C ASN A 102 3.68 17.51 -0.06
N PRO A 103 4.61 17.25 -1.01
CA PRO A 103 6.02 17.08 -0.69
C PRO A 103 6.58 18.26 0.12
N PRO A 104 7.63 18.05 0.95
CA PRO A 104 8.51 16.89 0.97
C PRO A 104 8.13 15.80 1.98
N PHE A 105 7.15 16.03 2.86
CA PHE A 105 6.83 15.11 3.96
C PHE A 105 5.43 14.51 3.79
N LYS A 106 5.34 13.35 3.12
CA LYS A 106 4.10 12.58 3.04
C LYS A 106 3.65 12.12 4.44
N ALA A 107 2.36 11.85 4.59
CA ALA A 107 1.83 11.25 5.82
C ALA A 107 2.03 9.74 5.89
N ILE A 108 2.22 9.08 4.76
CA ILE A 108 2.59 7.68 4.69
C ILE A 108 3.71 7.54 3.68
N TYR A 109 4.76 6.82 4.04
CA TYR A 109 5.92 6.58 3.18
C TYR A 109 6.36 5.13 3.25
N VAL A 110 7.06 4.65 2.24
CA VAL A 110 7.62 3.31 2.19
C VAL A 110 9.13 3.36 2.37
N ASP A 111 9.63 2.55 3.30
CA ASP A 111 11.06 2.29 3.44
C ASP A 111 11.39 0.92 2.86
N GLY A 112 12.46 0.86 2.06
CA GLY A 112 12.87 -0.34 1.35
C GLY A 112 13.58 -1.33 2.27
N ASN A 113 13.35 -2.62 2.07
CA ASN A 113 14.15 -3.65 2.74
C ASN A 113 15.52 -3.77 2.06
N ASP A 114 16.58 -3.96 2.85
CA ASP A 114 17.93 -4.26 2.33
C ASP A 114 17.95 -5.53 1.47
N ILE A 115 17.13 -6.52 1.86
CA ILE A 115 16.98 -7.81 1.19
C ILE A 115 15.48 -8.12 1.11
N GLN A 116 15.03 -8.61 -0.04
CA GLN A 116 13.64 -9.03 -0.24
C GLN A 116 13.23 -10.10 0.77
N LYS A 117 12.02 -9.96 1.30
CA LYS A 117 11.40 -10.90 2.24
C LYS A 117 10.06 -11.36 1.68
N PHE A 118 9.38 -12.24 2.40
CA PHE A 118 8.00 -12.60 2.12
C PHE A 118 7.09 -11.99 3.19
N ALA A 119 6.02 -11.35 2.73
CA ALA A 119 4.92 -10.88 3.55
C ALA A 119 3.99 -12.06 3.89
N GLU A 120 3.23 -11.90 4.97
CA GLU A 120 2.12 -12.78 5.30
C GLU A 120 0.95 -12.55 4.32
N LYS A 121 0.11 -13.57 4.14
CA LYS A 121 -1.12 -13.43 3.36
C LYS A 121 -2.18 -12.76 4.24
N PRO A 122 -3.01 -11.84 3.70
CA PRO A 122 -4.10 -11.26 4.45
C PRO A 122 -5.05 -12.35 4.96
N ASP A 123 -5.53 -12.20 6.19
CA ASP A 123 -6.49 -13.13 6.79
C ASP A 123 -7.81 -13.11 6.00
N VAL A 124 -8.22 -14.28 5.51
CA VAL A 124 -9.40 -14.50 4.64
C VAL A 124 -10.72 -14.00 5.27
N LYS A 125 -10.75 -13.78 6.59
CA LYS A 125 -11.93 -13.26 7.31
C LYS A 125 -12.28 -11.83 6.91
N ASP A 126 -11.29 -11.02 6.51
CA ASP A 126 -11.46 -9.63 6.06
C ASP A 126 -11.84 -9.52 4.57
N LEU A 127 -11.78 -10.64 3.82
CA LEU A 127 -12.10 -10.73 2.39
C LEU A 127 -13.55 -11.10 2.10
N LYS A 128 -14.47 -10.98 3.07
CA LYS A 128 -15.90 -11.06 2.76
C LYS A 128 -16.27 -9.88 1.88
N GLN A 129 -16.13 -10.06 0.58
CA GLN A 129 -16.94 -9.36 -0.39
C GLN A 129 -18.38 -9.63 0.04
N GLU A 130 -19.10 -8.58 0.43
CA GLU A 130 -20.54 -8.62 0.26
C GLU A 130 -20.75 -8.78 -1.24
N GLU A 131 -20.91 -10.02 -1.69
CA GLU A 131 -21.63 -10.31 -2.93
C GLU A 131 -23.04 -9.75 -2.69
N THR A 132 -23.23 -8.47 -3.00
CA THR A 132 -24.58 -7.98 -3.27
C THR A 132 -24.96 -8.62 -4.61
N ASP A 133 -25.57 -9.80 -4.53
CA ASP A 133 -26.48 -10.35 -5.53
C ASP A 133 -27.73 -9.44 -5.62
N GLU A 134 -27.51 -8.17 -5.94
CA GLU A 134 -28.57 -7.26 -6.35
C GLU A 134 -28.25 -6.83 -7.77
N ASP A 135 -29.02 -7.35 -8.71
CA ASP A 135 -29.13 -6.90 -10.10
C ASP A 135 -28.94 -5.38 -10.15
N PHE A 136 -27.77 -4.95 -10.63
CA PHE A 136 -27.44 -3.55 -10.81
C PHE A 136 -28.35 -3.01 -11.94
N PRO A 137 -29.35 -2.17 -11.65
CA PRO A 137 -30.36 -1.84 -12.63
C PRO A 137 -29.88 -0.67 -13.48
N PHE A 138 -29.10 -0.97 -14.52
CA PHE A 138 -28.92 -0.11 -15.68
C PHE A 138 -29.38 -0.81 -16.95
#